data_AF-A0A6P0IY38-F1
#
_entry.id   AF-A0A6P0IY38-F1
#
_cell.length_a   1.000
_cell.length_b   1.000
_cell.length_c   1.000
_cell.angle_alpha   90.00
_cell.angle_beta   90.00
_cell.angle_gamma   90.00
#
_symmetry.space_group_name_H-M   'P 1'
#
loop_
_entity.id
_entity.type
_entity.pdbx_description
1 polymer ?
#
loop_
_entity_poly.entity_id
_entity_poly.type
_entity_poly.pdbx_seq_one_letter_code
_entity_poly.pdbx_strand_id
1 'polypeptide(L)'
;MQLGYSYKLKPNQQQIAKMNSWLDMLRSQYNYLLRDRNDSYNQVKAPRLGNYCDLRSKGEACPLTCSVSKTHSVGYPWKKSQKNPRRSAYEAQSSSLPILKKERPWYKSIHSTVLQQSLRQLDVAFYKFFCMRDWLPKAKEKI
;
A
#
# COMPACT_ATOMS: atom_id res chain seq x y z
N MET A 1 27.34 18.02 -28.98
CA MET A 1 27.33 18.23 -27.51
C MET A 1 25.93 18.68 -27.12
N GLN A 2 25.20 17.92 -26.29
CA GLN A 2 23.93 18.40 -25.72
C GLN A 2 24.22 19.15 -24.41
N LEU A 3 23.76 20.40 -24.31
CA LEU A 3 23.87 21.22 -23.10
C LEU A 3 22.70 20.89 -22.15
N GLY A 4 23.02 20.47 -20.92
CA GLY A 4 22.04 20.25 -19.87
C GLY A 4 21.98 21.44 -18.92
N TYR A 5 20.78 22.02 -18.74
CA TYR A 5 20.56 23.10 -17.78
C TYR A 5 19.95 22.55 -16.50
N SER A 6 20.43 23.04 -15.35
CA SER A 6 19.84 22.74 -14.04
C SER A 6 19.10 23.96 -13.51
N TYR A 7 17.83 23.76 -13.12
CA TYR A 7 16.97 24.82 -12.60
C TYR A 7 16.50 24.49 -11.19
N LYS A 8 16.47 25.51 -10.31
CA LYS A 8 15.84 25.40 -9.00
C LYS A 8 14.36 25.75 -9.12
N LEU A 9 13.48 24.88 -8.63
CA LEU A 9 12.06 25.21 -8.50
C LEU A 9 11.85 26.17 -7.33
N LYS A 10 11.23 27.32 -7.60
CA LYS A 10 10.78 28.29 -6.58
C LYS A 10 9.25 28.41 -6.66
N PRO A 11 8.50 27.57 -5.95
CA PRO A 11 7.04 27.56 -6.04
C PRO A 11 6.41 28.78 -5.33
N ASN A 12 5.29 29.25 -5.88
CA ASN A 12 4.43 30.26 -5.26
C ASN A 12 3.71 29.69 -4.02
N GLN A 13 3.24 30.54 -3.11
CA GLN A 13 2.51 30.17 -1.90
C GLN A 13 1.31 29.25 -2.18
N GLN A 14 0.55 29.52 -3.26
CA GLN A 14 -0.56 28.66 -3.68
C GLN A 14 -0.07 27.27 -4.13
N GLN A 15 1.08 27.20 -4.80
CA GLN A 15 1.67 25.93 -5.23
C GLN A 15 2.18 25.13 -4.04
N ILE A 16 2.81 25.80 -3.06
CA ILE A 16 3.25 25.20 -1.80
C ILE A 16 2.06 24.58 -1.06
N ALA A 17 0.96 25.32 -0.90
CA ALA A 17 -0.25 24.81 -0.25
C ALA A 17 -0.80 23.56 -0.96
N LYS A 18 -0.83 23.57 -2.30
CA LYS A 18 -1.25 22.43 -3.11
C LYS A 18 -0.32 21.22 -2.93
N MET A 19 0.99 21.43 -2.95
CA MET A 19 1.99 20.38 -2.73
C MET A 19 1.86 19.77 -1.33
N ASN A 20 1.67 20.58 -0.29
CA ASN A 20 1.47 20.10 1.08
C ASN A 20 0.19 19.26 1.21
N SER A 21 -0.91 19.72 0.61
CA SER A 21 -2.15 18.93 0.53
C SER A 21 -1.94 17.58 -0.14
N TRP A 22 -1.20 17.55 -1.26
CA TRP A 22 -0.84 16.31 -1.95
C TRP A 22 0.04 15.38 -1.10
N LEU A 23 1.05 15.93 -0.42
CA LEU A 23 1.89 15.15 0.48
C LEU A 23 1.09 14.50 1.61
N ASP A 24 0.15 15.23 2.21
CA ASP A 24 -0.70 14.70 3.28
C ASP A 24 -1.63 13.58 2.80
N MET A 25 -2.19 13.72 1.59
CA MET A 25 -2.96 12.65 0.96
C MET A 25 -2.09 11.42 0.67
N LEU A 26 -0.88 11.60 0.14
CA LEU A 26 0.04 10.50 -0.15
C LEU A 26 0.51 9.78 1.12
N ARG A 27 0.77 10.51 2.20
CA ARG A 27 1.08 9.93 3.52
C ARG A 27 -0.10 9.10 4.05
N SER A 28 -1.31 9.65 3.96
CA SER A 28 -2.53 8.95 4.40
C SER A 28 -2.74 7.65 3.62
N GLN A 29 -2.55 7.70 2.30
CA GLN A 29 -2.62 6.52 1.44
C GLN A 29 -1.56 5.49 1.80
N TYR A 30 -0.30 5.92 1.96
CA TYR A 30 0.80 5.03 2.34
C TYR A 30 0.51 4.33 3.68
N ASN A 31 0.06 5.08 4.69
CA ASN A 31 -0.22 4.54 6.01
C ASN A 31 -1.39 3.55 6.01
N TYR A 32 -2.44 3.83 5.22
CA TYR A 32 -3.56 2.91 5.03
C TYR A 32 -3.09 1.57 4.44
N LEU A 33 -2.29 1.63 3.37
CA LEU A 33 -1.76 0.45 2.69
C LEU A 33 -0.72 -0.31 3.51
N LEU A 34 0.08 0.40 4.28
CA LEU A 34 1.03 -0.17 5.23
C LEU A 34 0.28 -0.97 6.31
N ARG A 35 -0.79 -0.38 6.86
CA ARG A 35 -1.63 -1.05 7.86
C ARG A 35 -2.24 -2.33 7.30
N ASP A 36 -2.83 -2.26 6.11
CA ASP A 36 -3.39 -3.42 5.41
C ASP A 36 -2.37 -4.57 5.24
N ARG A 37 -1.13 -4.25 4.83
CA ARG A 37 -0.05 -5.25 4.73
C ARG A 37 0.40 -5.78 6.09
N ASN A 38 0.53 -4.91 7.10
CA ASN A 38 0.93 -5.31 8.45
C ASN A 38 -0.13 -6.21 9.10
N ASP A 39 -1.41 -5.89 8.94
CA ASP A 39 -2.52 -6.70 9.43
C ASP A 39 -2.51 -8.07 8.75
N SER A 40 -2.34 -8.12 7.44
CA SER A 40 -2.18 -9.38 6.68
C SER A 40 -0.97 -10.19 7.16
N TYR A 41 0.19 -9.56 7.36
CA TYR A 41 1.39 -10.23 7.86
C TYR A 41 1.19 -10.80 9.26
N ASN A 42 0.58 -10.02 10.16
CA ASN A 42 0.31 -10.43 11.53
C ASN A 42 -0.69 -11.59 11.59
N GLN A 43 -1.71 -11.59 10.73
CA GLN A 43 -2.67 -12.70 10.61
C GLN A 43 -2.00 -14.00 10.15
N VAL A 44 -1.06 -13.93 9.20
CA VAL A 44 -0.31 -15.12 8.77
C VAL A 44 0.69 -15.57 9.84
N LYS A 45 1.34 -14.63 10.53
CA LYS A 45 2.35 -14.92 11.56
C LYS A 45 1.74 -15.54 12.81
N ALA A 46 0.59 -15.04 13.25
CA ALA A 46 -0.12 -15.50 14.44
C ALA A 46 -1.64 -15.43 14.16
N PRO A 47 -2.22 -16.48 13.54
CA PRO A 47 -3.64 -16.50 13.22
C PRO A 47 -4.48 -16.33 14.47
N ARG A 48 -5.41 -15.39 14.46
CA ARG A 48 -6.39 -15.26 15.54
C ARG A 48 -7.36 -16.43 15.44
N LEU A 49 -7.30 -17.34 16.41
CA LEU A 49 -8.23 -18.45 16.55
C LEU A 49 -9.49 -17.91 17.27
N GLY A 50 -10.61 -17.77 16.55
CA GLY A 50 -11.88 -17.25 17.08
C GLY A 50 -12.89 -16.95 15.96
N ASN A 51 -14.14 -16.60 16.31
CA ASN A 51 -15.20 -16.30 15.33
C ASN A 51 -15.01 -14.94 14.61
N TYR A 52 -14.14 -14.07 15.13
CA TYR A 52 -13.91 -12.72 14.60
C TYR A 52 -12.41 -12.41 14.46
N CYS A 53 -12.01 -11.83 13.31
CA CYS A 53 -10.61 -11.43 13.05
C CYS A 53 -10.25 -10.18 13.85
N ASP A 54 -11.24 -9.35 14.18
CA ASP A 54 -11.05 -8.11 14.92
C ASP A 54 -12.30 -7.77 15.74
N LEU A 55 -12.12 -7.63 17.05
CA LEU A 55 -13.19 -7.36 18.01
C LEU A 55 -13.79 -5.96 17.84
N ARG A 56 -13.07 -5.01 17.20
CA ARG A 56 -13.55 -3.65 16.95
C ARG A 56 -14.46 -3.57 15.72
N SER A 57 -14.04 -4.17 14.61
CA SER A 57 -14.83 -4.19 13.38
C SER A 57 -15.91 -5.28 13.37
N LYS A 58 -15.84 -6.24 14.31
CA LYS A 58 -16.69 -7.45 14.33
C LYS A 58 -16.67 -8.20 13.00
N GLY A 59 -15.59 -8.06 12.22
CA GLY A 59 -15.42 -8.80 10.98
C GLY A 59 -15.27 -10.28 11.30
N GLU A 60 -16.15 -11.12 10.75
CA GLU A 60 -16.09 -12.57 10.94
C GLU A 60 -14.72 -13.09 10.53
N ALA A 61 -14.07 -13.82 11.45
CA ALA A 61 -12.94 -14.67 11.11
C ALA A 61 -13.50 -15.90 10.46
N CYS A 62 -13.85 -15.79 9.19
CA CYS A 62 -13.86 -16.98 8.39
C CYS A 62 -12.39 -17.40 8.25
N PRO A 63 -12.07 -18.70 8.41
CA PRO A 63 -10.78 -19.27 8.02
C PRO A 63 -10.46 -18.96 6.55
N LEU A 64 -11.51 -18.55 5.81
CA LEU A 64 -11.48 -18.10 4.44
C LEU A 64 -11.60 -16.58 4.21
N THR A 65 -11.53 -15.68 5.21
CA THR A 65 -11.71 -14.23 4.95
C THR A 65 -10.71 -13.35 5.71
N CYS A 66 -10.02 -13.91 6.70
CA CYS A 66 -8.75 -13.37 7.23
C CYS A 66 -7.61 -13.56 6.21
N SER A 67 -7.86 -13.24 4.93
CA SER A 67 -7.15 -13.59 3.69
C SER A 67 -7.64 -14.83 2.90
N VAL A 68 -8.93 -15.07 2.58
CA VAL A 68 -9.23 -16.14 1.57
C VAL A 68 -10.51 -15.95 0.72
N SER A 69 -10.71 -14.80 0.07
CA SER A 69 -11.54 -14.91 -1.14
C SER A 69 -10.83 -15.89 -2.11
N LYS A 70 -11.57 -16.70 -2.88
CA LYS A 70 -10.98 -17.59 -3.92
C LYS A 70 -10.07 -16.84 -4.92
N THR A 71 -10.13 -15.50 -4.93
CA THR A 71 -9.33 -14.58 -5.73
C THR A 71 -8.27 -13.79 -4.94
N HIS A 72 -8.23 -13.90 -3.61
CA HIS A 72 -7.25 -13.26 -2.74
C HIS A 72 -6.09 -14.24 -2.53
N SER A 73 -5.06 -14.09 -3.35
CA SER A 73 -3.91 -14.97 -3.42
C SER A 73 -2.95 -14.80 -2.22
N VAL A 74 -3.34 -15.20 -1.01
CA VAL A 74 -2.36 -15.64 -0.01
C VAL A 74 -2.05 -17.11 -0.25
N GLY A 75 -1.36 -17.37 -1.34
CA GLY A 75 -0.85 -18.71 -1.51
C GLY A 75 0.36 -18.94 -0.61
N TYR A 76 0.43 -20.13 -0.02
CA TYR A 76 1.56 -20.68 0.73
C TYR A 76 2.92 -20.19 0.21
N PRO A 77 3.79 -19.59 1.05
CA PRO A 77 5.02 -18.92 0.61
C PRO A 77 6.11 -19.80 -0.07
N TRP A 78 5.87 -21.11 -0.28
CA TRP A 78 6.90 -22.09 -0.68
C TRP A 78 6.51 -23.06 -1.82
N LYS A 79 5.40 -22.85 -2.56
CA LYS A 79 5.01 -23.74 -3.69
C LYS A 79 5.32 -23.18 -5.08
N LYS A 80 5.94 -24.01 -5.94
CA LYS A 80 6.33 -23.75 -7.34
C LYS A 80 5.26 -24.23 -8.36
N SER A 81 4.12 -23.56 -8.52
CA SER A 81 3.11 -23.97 -9.54
C SER A 81 2.63 -22.82 -10.43
N GLN A 82 2.47 -23.08 -11.73
CA GLN A 82 2.40 -22.08 -12.82
C GLN A 82 1.00 -21.72 -13.36
N LYS A 83 -0.09 -22.40 -12.97
CA LYS A 83 -1.40 -22.24 -13.65
C LYS A 83 -2.37 -21.20 -13.07
N ASN A 84 -1.92 -20.35 -12.14
CA ASN A 84 -2.62 -19.11 -11.77
C ASN A 84 -1.62 -18.21 -11.02
N PRO A 85 -0.91 -17.27 -11.69
CA PRO A 85 0.11 -16.47 -11.02
C PRO A 85 -0.56 -15.62 -9.94
N ARG A 86 -0.05 -15.77 -8.72
CA ARG A 86 -0.55 -15.01 -7.57
C ARG A 86 -0.36 -13.53 -7.82
N ARG A 87 -1.36 -12.71 -7.49
CA ARG A 87 -1.15 -11.27 -7.53
C ARG A 87 -0.15 -10.88 -6.47
N SER A 88 0.83 -10.06 -6.84
CA SER A 88 1.72 -9.45 -5.84
C SER A 88 0.91 -8.54 -4.91
N ALA A 89 1.43 -8.25 -3.72
CA ALA A 89 0.81 -7.27 -2.81
C ALA A 89 0.61 -5.90 -3.51
N TYR A 90 1.56 -5.53 -4.37
CA TYR A 90 1.44 -4.35 -5.23
C TYR A 90 0.28 -4.45 -6.23
N GLU A 91 0.11 -5.57 -6.93
CA GLU A 91 -0.99 -5.77 -7.88
C GLU A 91 -2.36 -5.74 -7.20
N ALA A 92 -2.48 -6.38 -6.04
CA ALA A 92 -3.70 -6.34 -5.24
C ALA A 92 -4.05 -4.90 -4.84
N GLN A 93 -3.09 -4.16 -4.28
CA GLN A 93 -3.32 -2.79 -3.83
C GLN A 93 -3.44 -1.77 -4.97
N SER A 94 -2.80 -1.98 -6.11
CA SER A 94 -2.95 -1.10 -7.27
C SER A 94 -4.33 -1.25 -7.92
N SER A 95 -4.93 -2.44 -7.86
CA SER A 95 -6.30 -2.68 -8.33
C SER A 95 -7.38 -1.94 -7.54
N SER A 96 -7.09 -1.50 -6.31
CA SER A 96 -8.03 -0.72 -5.48
C SER A 96 -7.96 0.80 -5.72
N LEU A 97 -6.96 1.30 -6.47
CA LEU A 97 -6.84 2.73 -6.79
C LEU A 97 -8.05 3.33 -7.53
N PRO A 98 -8.69 2.65 -8.49
CA PRO A 98 -9.90 3.16 -9.13
C PRO A 98 -11.06 3.32 -8.14
N ILE A 99 -11.21 2.35 -7.23
CA ILE A 99 -12.23 2.38 -6.16
C ILE A 99 -11.94 3.55 -5.22
N LEU A 100 -10.68 3.71 -4.80
CA LEU A 100 -10.24 4.84 -3.98
C LEU A 100 -10.59 6.19 -4.61
N LYS A 101 -10.33 6.36 -5.92
CA LYS A 101 -10.67 7.61 -6.63
C LYS A 101 -12.18 7.82 -6.79
N LYS A 102 -12.99 6.75 -6.75
CA LYS A 102 -14.45 6.82 -6.77
C LYS A 102 -14.99 7.25 -5.41
N GLU A 103 -14.52 6.62 -4.34
CA GLU A 103 -14.94 6.90 -2.96
C GLU A 103 -14.43 8.24 -2.43
N ARG A 104 -13.23 8.64 -2.84
CA ARG A 104 -12.55 9.85 -2.37
C ARG A 104 -12.18 10.75 -3.55
N PRO A 105 -13.13 11.54 -4.09
CA PRO A 105 -12.92 12.32 -5.31
C PRO A 105 -11.75 13.31 -5.25
N TRP A 106 -11.36 13.79 -4.06
CA TRP A 106 -10.21 14.69 -3.90
C TRP A 106 -8.86 14.07 -4.35
N TYR A 107 -8.74 12.72 -4.36
CA TYR A 107 -7.59 12.02 -4.93
C TYR A 107 -7.49 12.13 -6.46
N LYS A 108 -8.55 12.56 -7.15
CA LYS A 108 -8.49 12.83 -8.60
C LYS A 108 -7.55 14.00 -8.93
N SER A 109 -7.31 14.89 -7.97
CA SER A 109 -6.35 16.00 -8.12
C SER A 109 -4.90 15.51 -8.25
N ILE A 110 -4.58 14.30 -7.77
CA ILE A 110 -3.25 13.71 -7.84
C ILE A 110 -3.14 12.84 -9.10
N HIS A 111 -2.03 13.01 -9.82
CA HIS A 111 -1.71 12.20 -10.99
C HIS A 111 -1.56 10.71 -10.62
N SER A 112 -2.06 9.82 -11.48
CA SER A 112 -2.07 8.37 -11.24
C SER A 112 -0.67 7.79 -11.00
N THR A 113 0.35 8.27 -11.72
CA THR A 113 1.72 7.80 -11.57
C THR A 113 2.28 8.07 -10.18
N VAL A 114 1.89 9.19 -9.53
CA VAL A 114 2.36 9.53 -8.18
C VAL A 114 1.76 8.57 -7.15
N LEU A 115 0.48 8.22 -7.30
CA LEU A 115 -0.18 7.21 -6.44
C LEU A 115 0.44 5.82 -6.62
N GLN A 116 0.75 5.44 -7.86
CA GLN A 116 1.46 4.19 -8.16
C GLN A 116 2.89 4.20 -7.61
N GLN A 117 3.58 5.34 -7.64
CA GLN A 117 4.93 5.46 -7.09
C GLN A 117 4.94 5.28 -5.56
N SER A 118 3.92 5.80 -4.85
CA SER A 118 3.74 5.56 -3.41
C SER A 118 3.61 4.05 -3.10
N LEU A 119 2.82 3.33 -3.90
CA LEU A 119 2.70 1.86 -3.79
C LEU A 119 4.03 1.15 -4.03
N ARG A 120 4.82 1.59 -5.02
CA ARG A 120 6.15 1.01 -5.30
C ARG A 120 7.13 1.26 -4.16
N GLN A 121 7.11 2.44 -3.54
CA GLN A 121 7.95 2.73 -2.38
C GLN A 121 7.62 1.82 -1.19
N LEU A 122 6.33 1.56 -0.94
CA LEU A 122 5.91 0.60 0.07
C LEU A 122 6.42 -0.81 -0.26
N ASP A 123 6.32 -1.20 -1.54
CA ASP A 123 6.77 -2.52 -1.99
C ASP A 123 8.28 -2.72 -1.82
N VAL A 124 9.07 -1.71 -2.18
CA VAL A 124 10.52 -1.72 -1.93
C VAL A 124 10.84 -1.81 -0.44
N ALA A 125 10.08 -1.13 0.43
CA ALA A 125 10.28 -1.21 1.87
C ALA A 125 10.03 -2.63 2.41
N PHE A 126 8.98 -3.31 1.95
CA PHE A 126 8.72 -4.71 2.31
C PHE A 126 9.74 -5.67 1.69
N TYR A 127 10.18 -5.44 0.46
CA TYR A 127 11.26 -6.21 -0.16
C TYR A 127 12.54 -6.16 0.69
N LYS A 128 12.95 -4.97 1.13
CA LYS A 128 14.10 -4.80 2.02
C LYS A 128 13.91 -5.52 3.36
N PHE A 129 12.74 -5.40 3.98
CA PHE A 129 12.41 -6.12 5.22
C PHE A 129 12.61 -7.64 5.07
N PHE A 130 12.08 -8.25 3.99
CA PHE A 130 12.17 -9.69 3.79
C PHE A 130 13.54 -10.18 3.30
N CYS A 131 14.18 -9.47 2.37
CA CYS A 131 15.42 -9.93 1.73
C CYS A 131 16.68 -9.45 2.46
N MET A 132 16.68 -8.22 2.97
CA MET A 132 17.86 -7.58 3.55
C MET A 132 17.88 -7.57 5.08
N ARG A 133 16.89 -8.22 5.74
CA ARG A 133 16.73 -8.23 7.21
C ARG A 133 16.65 -6.82 7.82
N ASP A 134 16.09 -5.88 7.06
CA ASP A 134 15.82 -4.54 7.55
C ASP A 134 14.67 -4.55 8.59
N TRP A 135 14.49 -3.43 9.29
CA TRP A 135 13.37 -3.22 10.21
C TRP A 135 12.03 -3.12 9.48
N LEU A 136 10.94 -3.45 10.19
CA LEU A 136 9.58 -3.33 9.67
C LEU A 136 9.30 -1.90 9.14
N PRO A 137 8.63 -1.74 7.98
CA PRO A 137 8.28 -0.42 7.48
C PRO A 137 7.43 0.37 8.49
N LYS A 138 7.85 1.60 8.76
CA LYS A 138 7.17 2.50 9.71
C LYS A 138 6.17 3.41 9.02
N ALA A 139 5.13 3.79 9.75
CA ALA A 139 4.16 4.78 9.31
C ALA A 139 4.87 6.13 9.06
N LYS A 140 4.32 6.91 8.12
CA LYS A 140 4.77 8.26 7.81
C LYS A 140 4.00 9.24 8.69
N GLU A 141 4.73 9.99 9.50
CA GLU A 141 4.17 11.08 10.30
C GLU A 141 4.22 12.40 9.53
N LYS A 142 3.41 13.37 9.95
CA LYS A 142 3.59 14.74 9.47
C LYS A 142 4.85 15.32 10.13
N ILE A 143 5.64 16.01 9.32
CA ILE A 143 6.82 16.74 9.76
C ILE A 143 6.35 18.09 10.31
#